data_AF-K0HWY3-F1
#
_entry.id   AF-K0HWY3-F1
#
_cell.length_a   1.000
_cell.length_b   1.000
_cell.length_c   1.000
_cell.angle_alpha   90.00
_cell.angle_beta   90.00
_cell.angle_gamma   90.00
#
_symmetry.space_group_name_H-M   'P 1'
#
loop_
_entity.id
_entity.type
_entity.pdbx_description
1 polymer ?
#
loop_
_entity_poly.entity_id
_entity_poly.type
_entity_poly.pdbx_seq_one_letter_code
_entity_poly.pdbx_strand_id
1 'polypeptide(L)' 'MKVIKQGQPPEDQIHRETCGHCKSELEFKHSEVQWSPDPRDGALWFVICPVCTRHVWGRAR' A
#
# COMPACT_ATOMS: atom_id res chain seq x y z
N MET A 1 25.32 24.72 1.24
CA MET A 1 24.62 23.66 0.49
C MET A 1 23.13 24.00 0.45
N LYS A 2 22.46 23.87 -0.71
CA LYS A 2 21.02 24.13 -0.87
C LYS A 2 20.36 22.86 -1.40
N VAL A 3 19.39 22.33 -0.67
CA VAL A 3 18.54 21.24 -1.16
C VAL A 3 17.61 21.79 -2.23
N ILE A 4 17.70 21.27 -3.45
CA ILE A 4 16.89 21.68 -4.62
C ILE A 4 15.74 20.71 -4.92
N LYS A 5 15.77 19.51 -4.33
CA LYS A 5 14.67 18.55 -4.37
C LYS A 5 14.81 17.63 -3.16
N GLN A 6 13.77 17.56 -2.33
CA GLN A 6 13.71 16.60 -1.23
C GLN A 6 13.20 15.28 -1.81
N GLY A 7 13.96 14.20 -1.67
CA GLY A 7 13.43 12.88 -1.97
C GLY A 7 12.28 12.58 -1.01
N GLN A 8 11.16 12.07 -1.52
CA GLN A 8 10.16 11.48 -0.63
C GLN A 8 10.75 10.17 -0.11
N PRO A 9 10.84 9.98 1.23
CA PRO A 9 11.25 8.71 1.76
C PRO A 9 10.24 7.64 1.29
N PRO A 10 10.68 6.41 1.01
CA PRO A 10 9.82 5.37 0.43
C PRO A 10 8.62 5.01 1.33
N GLU A 11 8.68 5.36 2.62
CA GLU A 11 7.59 5.20 3.58
C GLU A 11 6.40 6.14 3.34
N ASP A 12 6.62 7.32 2.73
CA ASP A 12 5.57 8.27 2.34
C ASP A 12 5.02 7.99 0.94
N GLN A 13 5.43 6.89 0.30
CA GLN A 13 4.85 6.49 -0.96
C GLN A 13 3.37 6.16 -0.75
N ILE A 14 2.49 6.91 -1.41
CA ILE A 14 1.05 6.72 -1.35
C ILE A 14 0.67 5.68 -2.40
N HIS A 15 0.00 4.62 -1.96
CA HIS A 15 -0.62 3.60 -2.80
C HIS A 15 -2.09 3.92 -2.98
N ARG A 16 -2.58 3.74 -4.21
CA ARG A 16 -4.00 3.86 -4.55
C ARG A 16 -4.47 2.55 -5.12
N GLU A 17 -5.39 1.89 -4.42
CA GLU A 17 -5.95 0.61 -4.85
C GLU A 17 -7.47 0.64 -4.78
N THR A 18 -8.11 -0.11 -5.67
CA THR A 18 -9.57 -0.28 -5.63
C THR A 18 -9.91 -1.59 -4.94
N CYS A 19 -10.78 -1.54 -3.94
CA CYS A 19 -11.29 -2.75 -3.31
C CYS A 19 -12.15 -3.54 -4.32
N GLY A 20 -11.72 -4.76 -4.67
CA GLY A 20 -12.45 -5.61 -5.61
C GLY A 20 -13.86 -6.05 -5.16
N HIS A 21 -14.23 -5.83 -3.90
CA HIS A 21 -15.54 -6.21 -3.36
C HIS A 21 -16.55 -5.07 -3.35
N CYS A 22 -16.25 -3.98 -2.63
CA CYS A 22 -17.15 -2.82 -2.52
C CYS A 22 -16.90 -1.75 -3.58
N LYS A 23 -15.85 -1.91 -4.41
CA LYS A 23 -15.42 -0.97 -5.45
C LYS A 23 -15.02 0.41 -4.93
N SER A 24 -14.73 0.53 -3.64
CA SER A 24 -14.20 1.76 -3.05
C SER A 24 -12.73 1.93 -3.42
N GLU A 25 -12.36 3.15 -3.78
CA GLU A 25 -10.97 3.55 -3.96
C GLU A 25 -10.35 3.85 -2.58
N LEU A 26 -9.19 3.27 -2.32
CA LEU A 26 -8.46 3.38 -1.08
C LEU A 26 -7.13 4.06 -1.37
N GLU A 27 -6.83 5.09 -0.59
CA GLU A 27 -5.54 5.76 -0.57
C GLU A 27 -4.89 5.50 0.79
N PHE A 28 -3.69 4.94 0.80
CA PHE A 28 -2.96 4.61 2.02
C PHE A 28 -1.46 4.73 1.80
N LYS A 29 -0.73 5.00 2.87
CA LYS A 29 0.73 5.07 2.84
C LYS A 29 1.32 3.67 2.78
N HIS A 30 2.52 3.58 2.22
CA HIS A 30 3.29 2.36 2.23
C HIS A 30 3.59 1.87 3.67
N SER A 31 3.66 2.78 4.64
CA SER A 31 3.79 2.42 6.07
C SER A 31 2.52 1.80 6.68
N GLU A 32 1.36 1.90 6.04
CA GLU A 32 0.10 1.33 6.52
C GLU A 32 -0.17 -0.07 5.99
N VAL A 33 0.66 -0.57 5.06
CA VAL A 33 0.47 -1.90 4.47
C VAL A 33 1.00 -2.99 5.41
N GLN A 34 0.27 -4.11 5.48
CA GLN A 34 0.76 -5.31 6.13
C GLN A 34 1.42 -6.21 5.09
N TRP A 35 2.66 -6.63 5.34
CA TRP A 35 3.39 -7.49 4.44
C TRP A 35 3.01 -8.95 4.65
N SER A 36 2.85 -9.69 3.55
CA SER A 36 2.63 -11.12 3.63
C SER A 36 3.86 -11.78 4.28
N PRO A 37 3.67 -12.59 5.33
CA PRO A 37 4.76 -13.33 5.95
C PRO A 37 5.24 -14.50 5.09
N ASP A 38 4.52 -14.86 4.01
CA ASP A 38 4.90 -15.96 3.14
C ASP A 38 6.04 -15.56 2.18
N PRO A 39 7.22 -16.19 2.29
CA PRO A 39 8.39 -15.86 1.47
C PRO A 39 8.24 -16.28 0.00
N ARG A 40 7.26 -17.12 -0.34
CA ARG A 40 6.98 -17.56 -1.72
C ARG A 40 6.16 -16.54 -2.50
N ASP A 41 5.41 -15.71 -1.79
CA ASP A 41 4.49 -14.74 -2.36
C ASP A 41 5.16 -13.42 -2.78
N GLY A 42 6.45 -13.25 -2.51
CA GLY A 42 7.30 -12.20 -3.12
C GLY A 42 6.74 -10.78 -2.98
N ALA A 43 7.12 -10.07 -1.91
CA ALA A 43 6.76 -8.66 -1.69
C ALA A 43 5.26 -8.33 -1.91
N LEU A 44 4.39 -9.30 -1.60
CA LEU A 44 2.96 -9.08 -1.52
C LEU A 44 2.65 -8.36 -0.21
N TRP A 45 1.80 -7.35 -0.30
CA TRP A 45 1.25 -6.65 0.85
C TRP A 45 -0.27 -6.64 0.76
N PHE A 46 -0.92 -6.42 1.89
CA PHE A 46 -2.35 -6.28 1.97
C PHE A 46 -2.74 -5.15 2.93
N VAL A 47 -3.89 -4.56 2.65
CA VAL A 47 -4.59 -3.64 3.56
C VAL A 47 -6.01 -4.12 3.78
N ILE A 48 -6.58 -3.76 4.92
CA ILE A 48 -7.99 -4.05 5.22
C ILE A 48 -8.82 -2.88 4.70
N CYS A 49 -9.75 -3.15 3.81
CA CYS A 49 -10.69 -2.13 3.35
C CYS A 49 -11.54 -1.64 4.55
N PRO A 50 -11.54 -0.34 4.89
CA PRO A 50 -12.31 0.18 6.02
C PRO A 50 -13.83 0.12 5.78
N VAL A 51 -14.27 -0.02 4.52
CA VAL A 51 -15.70 -0.06 4.16
C VAL A 51 -16.28 -1.46 4.31
N CYS A 52 -15.59 -2.48 3.79
CA CYS A 52 -16.12 -3.85 3.76
C CYS A 52 -15.30 -4.86 4.56
N THR A 53 -14.25 -4.41 5.27
CA THR A 53 -13.35 -5.22 6.11
C THR A 53 -12.64 -6.37 5.38
N ARG A 54 -12.64 -6.36 4.04
CA ARG A 54 -11.93 -7.37 3.24
C ARG A 54 -10.49 -6.99 2.98
N HIS A 55 -9.64 -8.00 2.84
CA HIS A 55 -8.25 -7.84 2.41
C HIS A 55 -8.19 -7.38 0.95
N VAL A 56 -7.50 -6.27 0.72
CA VAL A 56 -7.12 -5.76 -0.58
C VAL A 56 -5.64 -6.02 -0.72
N TRP A 57 -5.28 -6.81 -1.74
CA TRP A 57 -3.91 -7.26 -1.97
C TRP A 57 -3.28 -6.42 -3.07
N GLY A 58 -2.06 -5.97 -2.83
CA GLY A 58 -1.23 -5.26 -3.81
C GLY A 58 0.16 -5.87 -3.86
N ARG A 59 0.91 -5.53 -4.91
CA ARG A 59 2.33 -5.91 -5.05
C ARG A 59 3.15 -4.64 -4.96
N ALA A 60 4.29 -4.70 -4.28
CA ALA A 60 5.30 -3.65 -4.39
C ALA A 60 5.87 -3.72 -5.82
N ARG A 61 5.44 -2.79 -6.69
CA ARG A 61 5.95 -2.66 -8.07
C ARG A 61 7.05 -1.63 -8.14
#